data_AF-A0A3P7L495-F1
#
_entry.id   AF-A0A3P7L495-F1
#
_cell.length_a   1.000
_cell.length_b   1.000
_cell.length_c   1.000
_cell.angle_alpha   90.00
_cell.angle_beta   90.00
_cell.angle_gamma   90.00
#
_symmetry.space_group_name_H-M   'P 1'
#
loop_
_entity.id
_entity.type
_entity.pdbx_description
1 polymer ?
#
loop_
_entity_poly.entity_id
_entity_poly.type
_entity_poly.pdbx_seq_one_letter_code
_entity_poly.pdbx_strand_id
1 'polypeptide(L)'
;STAQPAGVNIAIEAGSEWGIQEIGFDGVEKYMRPLDYSDHVAKLARKVDWRKLIGAEATYDNPDALPRDDGEEIEEKEPEEVVIGMEDRKTPEAGPWHTVAKYL
;
A
#
# COMPACT_ATOMS: atom_id res chain seq x y z
N SER A 1 6.10 6.22 -54.21
CA SER A 1 5.88 6.84 -52.90
C SER A 1 5.66 5.73 -51.89
N THR A 2 6.67 5.39 -51.10
CA THR A 2 6.63 4.29 -50.12
C THR A 2 6.23 4.86 -48.77
N ALA A 3 4.97 4.68 -48.37
CA ALA A 3 4.50 5.07 -47.05
C ALA A 3 5.16 4.18 -45.99
N GLN A 4 6.01 4.77 -45.15
CA GLN A 4 6.50 4.09 -43.95
C GLN A 4 5.35 4.01 -42.92
N PRO A 5 5.17 2.87 -42.24
CA PRO A 5 4.18 2.77 -41.16
C PRO A 5 4.55 3.77 -40.06
N ALA A 6 3.58 4.57 -39.62
CA ALA A 6 3.74 5.54 -38.54
C ALA A 6 3.98 4.78 -37.22
N GLY A 7 5.24 4.57 -36.86
CA GLY A 7 5.62 4.08 -35.54
C GLY A 7 5.52 5.19 -34.49
N VAL A 8 5.11 4.83 -33.28
CA VAL A 8 5.16 5.71 -32.10
C VAL A 8 6.40 5.35 -31.28
N ASN A 9 7.21 6.34 -30.94
CA ASN A 9 8.34 6.14 -30.03
C ASN A 9 7.80 5.94 -28.62
N ILE A 10 8.07 4.78 -28.03
CA ILE A 10 7.74 4.47 -26.65
C ILE A 10 9.05 4.48 -25.86
N ALA A 11 9.17 5.38 -24.89
CA ALA A 11 10.22 5.34 -23.88
C ALA A 11 9.60 4.80 -22.58
N ILE A 12 10.18 3.72 -22.05
CA ILE A 12 9.80 3.16 -20.76
C ILE A 12 10.89 3.59 -19.77
N GLU A 13 10.54 4.56 -18.92
CA GLU A 13 11.39 4.93 -17.78
C GLU A 13 11.02 4.03 -16.60
N ALA A 14 12.04 3.52 -15.89
CA ALA A 14 11.83 2.80 -14.65
C ALA A 14 11.33 3.81 -13.60
N GLY A 15 10.04 3.80 -13.30
CA GLY A 15 9.42 4.80 -12.41
C GLY A 15 9.90 4.78 -10.95
N SER A 16 10.75 3.82 -10.58
CA SER A 16 11.35 3.70 -9.24
C SER A 16 12.55 2.77 -9.25
N GLU A 17 13.74 3.36 -9.12
CA GLU A 17 15.03 2.66 -9.09
C GLU A 17 15.75 2.87 -7.75
N TRP A 18 16.74 2.02 -7.48
CA TRP A 18 17.61 2.18 -6.32
C TRP A 18 18.52 3.39 -6.50
N GLY A 19 18.53 4.27 -5.50
CA GLY A 19 19.41 5.43 -5.49
C GLY A 19 20.67 5.16 -4.67
N ILE A 20 21.79 5.78 -5.03
CA ILE A 20 22.98 5.79 -4.16
C ILE A 20 22.77 6.88 -3.10
N GLN A 21 22.85 6.51 -1.83
CA GLN A 21 22.76 7.44 -0.71
C GLN A 21 24.13 8.04 -0.38
N GLU A 22 25.16 7.20 -0.29
CA GLU A 22 26.52 7.62 0.00
C GLU A 22 27.54 6.63 -0.58
N ILE A 23 28.74 7.12 -0.82
CA ILE A 23 29.91 6.33 -1.23
C ILE A 23 30.97 6.51 -0.17
N GLY A 24 31.37 5.40 0.46
CA GLY A 24 32.43 5.37 1.46
C GLY A 24 33.80 5.69 0.86
N PHE A 25 34.75 6.08 1.72
CA PHE A 25 36.14 6.34 1.29
C PHE A 25 36.85 5.08 0.77
N ASP A 26 36.35 3.91 1.15
CA ASP A 26 36.72 2.58 0.65
C ASP A 26 36.08 2.23 -0.71
N GLY A 27 35.23 3.11 -1.25
CA GLY A 27 34.50 2.90 -2.49
C GLY A 27 33.22 2.08 -2.33
N VAL A 28 32.81 1.74 -1.10
CA VAL A 28 31.58 0.98 -0.86
C VAL A 28 30.37 1.89 -0.97
N GLU A 29 29.47 1.55 -1.88
CA GLU A 29 28.21 2.28 -2.10
C GLU A 29 27.14 1.79 -1.12
N LYS A 30 26.45 2.74 -0.46
CA LYS A 30 25.21 2.46 0.27
C LYS A 30 24.02 2.90 -0.56
N TYR A 31 23.09 1.98 -0.75
CA TYR A 31 21.90 2.19 -1.56
C TYR A 31 20.67 2.53 -0.72
N MET A 32 19.81 3.36 -1.28
CA MET A 32 18.48 3.64 -0.79
C MET A 32 17.47 2.97 -1.69
N ARG A 33 16.56 2.19 -1.09
CA ARG A 33 15.48 1.56 -1.83
C ARG A 33 14.50 2.62 -2.35
N PRO A 34 13.93 2.42 -3.55
CA PRO A 34 12.81 3.24 -3.98
C PRO A 34 11.63 3.08 -3.02
N LEU A 35 10.79 4.12 -2.99
CA LEU A 35 9.61 4.15 -2.13
C LEU A 35 8.54 3.21 -2.65
N ASP A 36 8.08 2.31 -1.80
CA ASP A 36 6.97 1.45 -2.13
C ASP A 36 5.65 2.25 -2.10
N TYR A 37 4.58 1.65 -2.62
CA TYR A 37 3.24 2.24 -2.53
C TYR A 37 2.83 2.53 -1.08
N SER A 38 3.12 1.60 -0.16
CA SER A 38 2.84 1.77 1.27
C SER A 38 3.55 2.99 1.85
N ASP A 39 4.80 3.23 1.48
CA ASP A 39 5.56 4.39 1.94
C ASP A 39 4.97 5.70 1.42
N HIS A 40 4.50 5.72 0.18
CA HIS A 40 3.79 6.86 -0.40
C HIS A 40 2.50 7.15 0.35
N VAL A 41 1.70 6.12 0.64
CA VAL A 41 0.46 6.26 1.44
C VAL A 41 0.78 6.74 2.84
N ALA A 42 1.79 6.18 3.50
CA ALA A 42 2.23 6.61 4.83
C ALA A 42 2.66 8.09 4.84
N LYS A 43 3.44 8.52 3.85
CA LYS A 43 3.84 9.93 3.69
C LYS A 43 2.63 10.86 3.52
N LEU A 44 1.61 10.43 2.77
CA LEU A 44 0.38 11.21 2.58
C LEU A 44 -0.47 11.23 3.85
N ALA A 45 -0.65 10.08 4.51
CA ALA A 45 -1.42 9.97 5.75
C ALA A 45 -0.87 10.85 6.87
N ARG A 46 0.45 11.02 6.96
CA ARG A 46 1.08 11.94 7.92
C ARG A 46 0.77 13.42 7.68
N LYS A 47 0.38 13.80 6.46
CA LYS A 47 -0.01 15.17 6.11
C LYS A 47 -1.48 15.47 6.43
N VAL A 48 -2.26 14.43 6.73
CA VAL A 48 -3.69 14.58 7.03
C VAL A 48 -3.84 14.97 8.50
N ASP A 49 -4.53 16.09 8.73
CA ASP A 49 -5.01 16.44 10.06
C ASP A 49 -6.26 15.63 10.38
N TRP A 50 -6.03 14.45 10.96
CA TRP A 50 -7.09 13.53 11.31
C TRP A 50 -8.06 14.13 12.33
N ARG A 51 -7.59 14.96 13.28
CA ARG A 51 -8.43 15.62 14.30
C ARG A 51 -9.43 16.58 13.68
N LYS A 52 -9.03 17.30 12.63
CA LYS A 52 -9.95 18.16 11.86
C LYS A 52 -11.04 17.36 11.14
N LEU A 53 -10.76 16.13 10.73
CA LEU A 53 -11.71 15.26 10.04
C LEU A 53 -12.71 14.59 11.00
N ILE A 54 -12.23 14.09 12.15
CA ILE A 54 -13.05 13.35 13.12
C ILE A 54 -13.77 14.25 14.12
N GLY A 55 -13.39 15.53 14.22
CA GLY A 55 -13.95 16.50 15.16
C GLY A 55 -13.17 16.55 16.48
N ALA A 56 -13.24 17.70 17.18
CA ALA A 56 -12.48 17.93 18.41
C ALA A 56 -12.84 16.99 19.57
N GLU A 57 -14.04 16.41 19.52
CA GLU A 57 -14.57 15.45 20.50
C GLU A 57 -14.21 13.99 20.19
N ALA A 58 -13.59 13.72 19.04
CA ALA A 58 -13.17 12.37 18.74
C ALA A 58 -11.91 12.03 19.54
N THR A 59 -12.12 11.20 20.56
CA THR A 59 -11.07 10.49 21.27
C THR A 59 -10.35 9.56 20.30
N TYR A 60 -9.03 9.71 20.24
CA TYR A 60 -8.17 8.74 19.59
C TYR A 60 -8.32 7.42 20.37
N ASP A 61 -9.03 6.44 19.79
CA ASP A 61 -8.96 5.05 20.25
C ASP A 61 -7.53 4.60 20.00
N ASN A 62 -6.67 4.85 20.98
CA ASN A 62 -5.30 4.37 20.94
C ASN A 62 -5.36 2.86 21.20
N PRO A 63 -5.06 1.99 20.23
CA PRO A 63 -4.95 0.57 20.51
C PRO A 63 -3.82 0.27 21.51
N ASP A 64 -2.83 1.17 21.69
CA ASP A 64 -1.81 1.08 22.75
C ASP A 64 -2.28 1.70 24.10
N ALA A 65 -3.46 2.33 24.20
CA ALA A 65 -4.04 2.73 25.50
C ALA A 65 -4.91 1.62 26.12
N LEU A 66 -5.19 0.58 25.35
CA LEU A 66 -5.52 -0.70 25.95
C LEU A 66 -4.23 -1.19 26.65
N PRO A 67 -4.31 -1.63 27.92
CA PRO A 67 -3.15 -2.22 28.56
C PRO A 67 -2.59 -3.29 27.62
N ARG A 68 -1.32 -3.15 27.24
CA ARG A 68 -0.59 -4.24 26.62
C ARG A 68 -0.61 -5.35 27.66
N ASP A 69 -1.38 -6.39 27.39
CA ASP A 69 -1.45 -7.57 28.21
C ASP A 69 -0.03 -8.16 28.33
N ASP A 70 0.62 -7.81 29.44
CA ASP A 70 1.89 -8.34 29.89
C ASP A 70 1.64 -9.61 30.71
N GLY A 71 0.96 -10.57 30.10
CA GLY A 71 1.00 -11.97 30.51
C GLY A 71 0.01 -12.39 31.59
N GLU A 72 -1.20 -11.82 31.63
CA GLU A 72 -2.30 -12.49 32.30
C GLU A 72 -3.05 -13.36 31.28
N GLU A 73 -3.32 -14.61 31.68
CA GLU A 73 -4.04 -15.61 30.89
C GLU A 73 -5.39 -15.04 30.45
N ILE A 74 -5.43 -14.50 29.22
CA ILE A 74 -6.66 -14.08 28.56
C ILE A 74 -7.51 -15.34 28.50
N GLU A 75 -8.65 -15.38 29.22
CA GLU A 75 -9.71 -16.31 28.85
C GLU A 75 -10.01 -16.03 27.37
N GLU A 76 -9.52 -16.92 26.50
CA GLU A 76 -9.83 -16.93 25.07
C GLU A 76 -11.35 -17.05 24.96
N LYS A 77 -12.05 -15.92 24.98
CA LYS A 77 -13.36 -15.85 24.37
C LYS A 77 -13.12 -16.13 22.91
N GLU A 78 -13.52 -17.34 22.49
CA GLU A 78 -13.62 -17.70 21.09
C GLU A 78 -14.15 -16.49 20.33
N PRO A 79 -13.44 -16.01 19.30
CA PRO A 79 -13.94 -14.88 18.53
C PRO A 79 -15.31 -15.29 18.01
N GLU A 80 -16.36 -14.57 18.42
CA GLU A 80 -17.65 -14.72 17.77
C GLU A 80 -17.39 -14.52 16.28
N GLU A 81 -17.51 -15.60 15.50
CA GLU A 81 -17.46 -15.52 14.05
C GLU A 81 -18.55 -14.53 13.66
N VAL A 82 -18.15 -13.29 13.37
CA VAL A 82 -19.04 -12.35 12.73
C VAL A 82 -19.26 -12.93 11.33
N VAL A 83 -20.31 -13.74 11.21
CA VAL A 83 -20.81 -14.23 9.93
C VAL A 83 -21.31 -13.00 9.18
N ILE A 84 -20.39 -12.32 8.51
CA ILE A 84 -20.73 -11.27 7.55
C ILE A 84 -21.46 -11.99 6.43
N GLY A 85 -22.79 -11.95 6.47
CA GLY A 85 -23.66 -12.52 5.45
C GLY A 85 -23.14 -12.12 4.08
N MET A 86 -22.66 -13.12 3.32
CA MET A 86 -22.13 -12.91 1.97
C MET A 86 -23.23 -12.55 0.96
N GLU A 87 -24.49 -12.47 1.40
CA GLU A 87 -25.69 -12.37 0.57
C GLU A 87 -25.73 -11.10 -0.29
N ASP A 88 -25.05 -10.02 0.13
CA ASP A 88 -24.94 -8.77 -0.64
C ASP A 88 -23.59 -8.57 -1.36
N ARG A 89 -22.67 -9.55 -1.34
CA ARG A 89 -21.39 -9.45 -2.05
C ARG A 89 -21.60 -9.67 -3.55
N LYS A 90 -21.90 -8.58 -4.27
CA LYS A 90 -21.85 -8.57 -5.74
C LYS A 90 -20.41 -8.82 -6.20
N THR A 91 -20.16 -9.98 -6.81
CA THR A 91 -18.87 -10.24 -7.47
C THR A 91 -18.66 -9.17 -8.54
N PRO A 92 -17.52 -8.44 -8.52
CA PRO A 92 -17.25 -7.44 -9.53
C PRO A 92 -17.16 -8.12 -10.89
N GLU A 93 -17.78 -7.51 -11.91
CA GLU A 93 -17.65 -7.99 -13.28
C GLU A 93 -16.18 -7.85 -13.69
N ALA A 94 -15.60 -8.95 -14.15
CA ALA A 94 -14.20 -8.97 -14.52
C ALA A 94 -14.01 -8.03 -15.73
N GLY A 95 -13.26 -6.95 -15.53
CA GLY A 95 -13.02 -5.96 -16.57
C GLY A 95 -12.25 -6.54 -17.77
N PRO A 96 -12.06 -5.75 -18.85
CA PRO A 96 -11.47 -6.21 -20.12
C PRO A 96 -10.10 -6.88 -19.99
N TRP A 97 -9.37 -6.58 -18.92
CA TRP A 97 -8.06 -7.14 -18.56
C TRP A 97 -8.10 -8.60 -18.11
N HIS A 98 -9.26 -9.14 -17.73
CA HIS A 98 -9.39 -10.55 -17.33
C HIS A 98 -8.99 -11.53 -18.44
N THR A 99 -9.13 -11.11 -19.70
CA THR A 99 -8.72 -11.92 -20.86
C THR A 99 -7.21 -11.98 -21.03
N VAL A 100 -6.48 -10.95 -20.60
CA VAL A 100 -5.01 -10.86 -20.73
C VAL A 100 -4.33 -11.85 -19.79
N ALA A 101 -4.89 -12.06 -18.59
CA ALA A 101 -4.35 -12.99 -17.59
C ALA A 101 -4.32 -14.46 -18.05
N LYS A 102 -5.08 -14.83 -19.09
CA LYS A 102 -5.09 -16.20 -19.65
C LYS A 102 -3.88 -16.50 -20.54
N TYR A 103 -3.12 -15.48 -20.92
CA TYR A 103 -1.97 -15.59 -21.83
C TYR A 103 -0.63 -15.30 -21.14
N LEU A 104 -0.62 -15.26 -19.81
CA LEU A 104 0.57 -15.25 -18.95
C LEU A 104 0.75 -16.65 -18.34
#